data_AF-A0A8S0Y4Z3-F1
#
_entry.id   AF-A0A8S0Y4Z3-F1
#
_cell.length_a   1.000
_cell.length_b   1.000
_cell.length_c   1.000
_cell.angle_alpha   90.00
_cell.angle_beta   90.00
_cell.angle_gamma   90.00
#
_symmetry.space_group_name_H-M   'P 1'
#
loop_
_entity.id
_entity.type
_entity.pdbx_description
1 polymer ?
#
loop_
_entity_poly.entity_id
_entity_poly.type
_entity_poly.pdbx_seq_one_letter_code
_entity_poly.pdbx_strand_id
1 'polypeptide(L)'
;MSEKLWTELEKIDILRERMGLNYEQARTALAEAGGDVVKALALVERGENNVTEDMERDNGEMWTGLKHKFKQLRQARLNVKHDEKTVFSVSAPVGLLLAYGVLRRPGLRMLGVAGLAVAAFRHYSLEMDPAGEQRREGSDDWERAELRV
;
A
#
# COMPACT_ATOMS: atom_id res chain seq x y z
N MET A 1 -10.45 46.47 -12.53
CA MET A 1 -11.19 45.26 -12.16
C MET A 1 -10.20 44.34 -11.47
N SER A 2 -10.45 43.96 -10.22
CA SER A 2 -9.56 43.04 -9.50
C SER A 2 -9.78 41.64 -10.05
N GLU A 3 -8.79 41.06 -10.74
CA GLU A 3 -8.84 39.64 -11.09
C GLU A 3 -8.83 38.86 -9.77
N LYS A 4 -9.95 38.22 -9.44
CA LYS A 4 -10.05 37.36 -8.27
C LYS A 4 -9.18 36.14 -8.52
N LEU A 5 -7.94 36.16 -8.03
CA LEU A 5 -7.04 35.01 -8.05
C LEU A 5 -7.63 33.92 -7.17
N TRP A 6 -8.13 32.86 -7.80
CA TRP A 6 -8.66 31.70 -7.06
C TRP A 6 -7.52 30.89 -6.48
N THR A 7 -7.68 30.49 -5.23
CA THR A 7 -6.82 29.50 -4.58
C THR A 7 -7.02 28.13 -5.22
N GLU A 8 -6.03 27.24 -5.09
CA GLU A 8 -6.18 25.86 -5.58
C GLU A 8 -7.34 25.12 -4.92
N LEU A 9 -7.60 25.39 -3.64
CA LEU A 9 -8.70 24.76 -2.92
C LEU A 9 -10.06 25.18 -3.49
N GLU A 10 -10.27 26.48 -3.77
CA GLU A 10 -11.50 26.96 -4.39
C GLU A 10 -11.71 26.36 -5.79
N LYS A 11 -10.65 26.18 -6.56
CA LYS A 11 -10.70 25.50 -7.87
C LYS A 11 -11.12 24.04 -7.72
N ILE A 12 -10.57 23.34 -6.73
CA ILE A 12 -10.92 21.95 -6.42
C ILE A 12 -12.38 21.85 -5.97
N ASP A 13 -12.83 22.74 -5.11
CA ASP A 13 -14.21 22.71 -4.58
C ASP A 13 -15.24 22.96 -5.69
N ILE A 14 -14.96 23.85 -6.65
CA ILE A 14 -15.83 24.04 -7.83
C ILE A 14 -15.96 22.74 -8.64
N LEU A 15 -14.88 22.00 -8.85
CA LEU A 15 -14.92 20.72 -9.56
C LEU A 15 -15.75 19.69 -8.80
N ARG A 16 -15.62 19.63 -7.48
CA ARG A 16 -16.40 18.72 -6.62
C ARG A 16 -17.89 19.05 -6.64
N GLU A 17 -18.24 20.33 -6.53
CA GLU A 17 -19.63 20.79 -6.51
C GLU A 17 -20.33 20.56 -7.85
N ARG A 18 -19.64 20.82 -8.98
CA ARG A 18 -20.26 20.71 -10.30
C ARG A 18 -20.30 19.30 -10.88
N MET A 19 -19.30 18.49 -10.58
CA MET A 19 -19.14 17.15 -11.16
C MET A 19 -19.36 16.02 -10.15
N GLY A 20 -19.70 16.32 -8.89
CA GLY A 20 -19.91 15.29 -7.85
C GLY A 20 -18.64 14.51 -7.47
N LEU A 21 -17.45 15.02 -7.83
CA LEU A 21 -16.19 14.35 -7.59
C LEU A 21 -15.79 14.36 -6.12
N ASN A 22 -15.05 13.34 -5.69
CA ASN A 22 -14.34 13.39 -4.42
C ASN A 22 -13.10 14.30 -4.52
N TYR A 23 -12.52 14.67 -3.37
CA TYR A 23 -11.41 15.62 -3.32
C TYR A 23 -10.18 15.17 -4.14
N GLU A 24 -9.80 13.89 -4.07
CA GLU A 24 -8.64 13.36 -4.81
C GLU A 24 -8.88 13.34 -6.32
N GLN A 25 -10.10 12.99 -6.76
CA GLN A 25 -10.49 13.03 -8.17
C GLN A 25 -10.43 14.47 -8.72
N ALA A 26 -11.00 15.42 -8.00
CA ALA A 26 -11.00 16.83 -8.38
C ALA A 26 -9.58 17.42 -8.42
N ARG A 27 -8.74 17.10 -7.43
CA ARG A 27 -7.32 17.50 -7.39
C ARG A 27 -6.54 16.94 -8.58
N THR A 28 -6.79 15.68 -8.94
CA THR A 28 -6.11 15.02 -10.07
C THR A 28 -6.51 15.66 -11.39
N ALA A 29 -7.82 15.87 -11.61
CA ALA A 29 -8.33 16.53 -12.81
C ALA A 29 -7.77 17.95 -12.97
N LEU A 30 -7.67 18.71 -11.87
CA LEU A 30 -7.09 20.05 -11.88
C LEU A 30 -5.59 20.02 -12.21
N ALA A 31 -4.85 19.04 -11.68
CA ALA A 31 -3.42 18.87 -11.97
C ALA A 31 -3.16 18.49 -13.43
N GLU A 32 -3.95 17.58 -14.00
CA GLU A 32 -3.86 17.19 -15.43
C GLU A 32 -4.23 18.35 -16.37
N ALA A 33 -5.15 19.20 -15.93
CA ALA A 33 -5.50 20.42 -16.64
C ALA A 33 -4.45 21.54 -16.49
N GLY A 34 -3.42 21.37 -15.65
CA GLY A 34 -2.41 22.39 -15.40
C GLY A 34 -2.95 23.59 -14.60
N GLY A 35 -3.93 23.38 -13.73
CA GLY A 35 -4.52 24.42 -12.89
C GLY A 35 -5.64 25.24 -13.55
N ASP A 36 -6.08 24.85 -14.75
CA ASP A 36 -7.21 25.42 -15.47
C ASP A 36 -8.50 24.63 -15.18
N VAL A 37 -9.47 25.30 -14.54
CA VAL A 37 -10.75 24.68 -14.13
C VAL A 37 -11.62 24.32 -15.33
N VAL A 38 -11.64 25.15 -16.38
CA VAL A 38 -12.47 24.90 -17.56
C VAL A 38 -11.94 23.69 -18.33
N LYS A 39 -10.62 23.61 -18.47
CA LYS A 39 -9.98 22.45 -19.08
C LYS A 39 -10.17 21.19 -18.23
N ALA A 40 -10.12 21.29 -16.90
CA ALA A 40 -10.41 20.17 -16.00
C ALA A 40 -11.83 19.64 -16.16
N LEU A 41 -12.83 20.53 -16.20
CA LEU A 41 -14.23 20.15 -16.46
C LEU A 41 -14.38 19.40 -17.79
N ALA A 42 -13.78 19.92 -18.87
CA ALA A 42 -13.86 19.29 -20.20
C ALA A 42 -13.07 17.98 -20.30
N LEU A 43 -12.06 17.76 -19.45
CA LEU A 43 -11.34 16.49 -19.35
C LEU A 43 -12.19 15.45 -18.60
N VAL A 44 -12.76 15.83 -17.46
CA VAL A 44 -13.63 14.95 -16.66
C VAL A 44 -14.84 14.52 -17.47
N GLU A 45 -15.54 15.46 -18.11
CA GLU A 45 -16.74 15.16 -18.93
C GLU A 45 -16.42 14.19 -20.08
N ARG A 46 -15.27 14.35 -20.76
CA ARG A 46 -14.83 13.42 -21.81
C ARG A 46 -14.45 12.04 -21.27
N GLY A 47 -13.90 11.98 -20.05
CA GLY A 47 -13.55 10.73 -19.38
C GLY A 47 -14.76 9.99 -18.83
N GLU A 48 -15.73 10.70 -18.24
CA GLU A 48 -16.97 10.15 -17.70
C GLU A 48 -17.82 9.48 -18.78
N ASN A 49 -17.91 10.09 -19.96
CA ASN A 49 -18.62 9.50 -21.10
C ASN A 49 -18.05 8.15 -21.56
N ASN A 50 -16.81 7.83 -21.19
CA ASN A 50 -16.14 6.58 -21.55
C ASN A 50 -15.98 5.62 -20.37
N VAL A 51 -16.31 6.05 -19.15
CA VAL A 51 -16.10 5.29 -17.90
C VAL A 51 -17.45 4.93 -17.26
N THR A 52 -18.46 5.79 -17.35
CA THR A 52 -19.76 5.59 -16.69
C THR A 52 -20.57 4.44 -17.31
N GLU A 53 -20.45 4.17 -18.61
CA GLU A 53 -21.16 3.06 -19.24
C GLU A 53 -20.62 1.67 -18.84
N ASP A 54 -19.34 1.54 -18.50
CA ASP A 54 -18.70 0.26 -18.14
C ASP A 54 -18.49 0.08 -16.62
N MET A 55 -18.32 1.15 -15.84
CA MET A 55 -17.98 1.06 -14.41
C MET A 55 -19.17 0.80 -13.46
N GLU A 56 -20.40 1.18 -13.81
CA GLU A 56 -21.54 0.98 -12.91
C GLU A 56 -21.97 -0.49 -12.77
N ARG A 57 -21.60 -1.36 -13.72
CA ARG A 57 -21.99 -2.77 -13.70
C ARG A 57 -20.93 -3.73 -13.15
N ASP A 58 -19.65 -3.36 -13.17
CA ASP A 58 -18.52 -4.27 -12.87
C ASP A 58 -17.77 -3.94 -11.55
N ASN A 59 -17.94 -2.73 -11.00
CA ASN A 59 -17.19 -2.28 -9.82
C ASN A 59 -17.63 -2.96 -8.50
N GLY A 60 -18.89 -3.41 -8.37
CA GLY A 60 -19.36 -4.04 -7.14
C GLY A 60 -18.60 -5.33 -6.79
N GLU A 61 -18.30 -6.13 -7.81
CA GLU A 61 -17.70 -7.47 -7.67
C GLU A 61 -16.16 -7.41 -7.65
N MET A 62 -15.55 -6.52 -8.43
CA MET A 62 -14.09 -6.39 -8.47
C MET A 62 -13.54 -5.76 -7.17
N TRP A 63 -14.22 -4.76 -6.62
CA TRP A 63 -13.81 -4.10 -5.36
C TRP A 63 -14.01 -5.02 -4.14
N THR A 64 -15.04 -5.86 -4.14
CA THR A 64 -15.23 -6.87 -3.08
C THR A 64 -14.16 -7.95 -3.15
N GLY A 65 -13.79 -8.43 -4.35
CA GLY A 65 -12.67 -9.35 -4.54
C GLY A 65 -11.34 -8.76 -4.09
N LEU A 66 -11.07 -7.49 -4.39
CA LEU A 66 -9.85 -6.80 -3.98
C LEU A 66 -9.80 -6.58 -2.45
N LYS A 67 -10.91 -6.15 -1.83
CA LYS A 67 -11.01 -6.05 -0.36
C LYS A 67 -10.72 -7.39 0.32
N HIS A 68 -11.20 -8.49 -0.24
CA HIS A 68 -10.94 -9.82 0.31
C HIS A 68 -9.45 -10.21 0.23
N LYS A 69 -8.79 -9.95 -0.90
CA LYS A 69 -7.35 -10.18 -1.09
C LYS A 69 -6.50 -9.28 -0.18
N PHE A 70 -6.90 -8.02 0.02
CA PHE A 70 -6.22 -7.10 0.92
C PHE A 70 -6.28 -7.55 2.39
N LYS A 71 -7.43 -8.11 2.80
CA LYS A 71 -7.60 -8.69 4.15
C LYS A 71 -6.68 -9.89 4.37
N GLN A 72 -6.48 -10.73 3.35
CA GLN A 72 -5.53 -11.85 3.39
C GLN A 72 -4.07 -11.36 3.44
N LEU A 73 -3.71 -10.36 2.63
CA LEU A 73 -2.39 -9.73 2.63
C LEU A 73 -2.00 -9.12 3.98
N ARG A 74 -2.97 -8.55 4.71
CA ARG A 74 -2.73 -8.01 6.06
C ARG A 74 -2.23 -9.06 7.07
N GLN A 75 -2.58 -10.33 6.86
CA GLN A 75 -2.23 -11.43 7.76
C GLN A 75 -1.02 -12.24 7.27
N ALA A 76 -0.55 -12.03 6.04
CA ALA A 76 0.61 -12.71 5.49
C ALA A 76 1.89 -12.25 6.23
N ARG A 77 2.66 -13.22 6.74
CA ARG A 77 3.96 -13.01 7.38
C ARG A 77 5.02 -13.80 6.63
N LEU A 78 6.14 -13.15 6.35
CA LEU A 78 7.36 -13.77 5.85
C LEU A 78 8.26 -14.04 7.04
N ASN A 79 8.63 -15.31 7.22
CA ASN A 79 9.59 -15.74 8.22
C ASN A 79 10.93 -15.99 7.52
N VAL A 80 11.97 -15.28 7.95
CA VAL A 80 13.33 -15.43 7.47
C VAL A 80 14.06 -16.38 8.41
N LYS A 81 14.33 -17.60 7.95
CA LYS A 81 15.08 -18.61 8.72
C LYS A 81 16.56 -18.61 8.35
N HIS A 82 17.41 -18.75 9.35
CA HIS A 82 18.84 -19.03 9.20
C HIS A 82 19.16 -20.22 10.10
N ASP A 83 19.73 -21.29 9.53
CA ASP A 83 20.18 -22.45 10.29
C ASP A 83 19.07 -23.03 11.20
N GLU A 84 17.92 -23.32 10.58
CA GLU A 84 16.71 -23.87 11.21
C GLU A 84 15.98 -22.97 12.23
N LYS A 85 16.53 -21.79 12.55
CA LYS A 85 15.90 -20.81 13.46
C LYS A 85 15.33 -19.61 12.72
N THR A 86 14.10 -19.21 13.05
CA THR A 86 13.52 -17.96 12.53
C THR A 86 14.24 -16.77 13.18
N VAL A 87 15.06 -16.08 12.40
CA VAL A 87 15.84 -14.91 12.88
C VAL A 87 15.00 -13.64 12.80
N PHE A 88 14.07 -13.56 11.84
CA PHE A 88 13.29 -12.35 11.61
C PHE A 88 11.93 -12.68 10.98
N SER A 89 10.85 -12.13 11.54
CA SER A 89 9.49 -12.27 11.01
C SER A 89 8.96 -10.89 10.63
N VAL A 90 8.59 -10.70 9.37
CA VAL A 90 8.00 -9.45 8.87
C VAL A 90 6.67 -9.70 8.19
N SER A 91 5.71 -8.83 8.43
CA SER A 91 4.45 -8.87 7.69
C SER A 91 4.66 -8.41 6.25
N ALA A 92 3.95 -9.04 5.32
CA ALA A 92 3.98 -8.70 3.90
C ALA A 92 3.77 -7.19 3.62
N PRO A 93 2.80 -6.48 4.24
CA PRO A 93 2.65 -5.04 4.04
C PRO A 93 3.87 -4.23 4.48
N VAL A 94 4.55 -4.65 5.56
CA VAL A 94 5.79 -3.99 6.02
C VAL A 94 6.92 -4.20 5.00
N GLY A 95 7.06 -5.41 4.45
CA GLY A 95 8.03 -5.69 3.39
C GLY A 95 7.78 -4.84 2.13
N LEU A 96 6.52 -4.71 1.71
CA LEU A 96 6.11 -3.88 0.58
C LEU A 96 6.43 -2.39 0.81
N LEU A 97 6.14 -1.87 2.00
CA LEU A 97 6.47 -0.47 2.35
C LEU A 97 7.99 -0.22 2.33
N LEU A 98 8.78 -1.16 2.85
CA LEU A 98 10.24 -1.07 2.80
C LEU A 98 10.76 -1.09 1.36
N ALA A 99 10.29 -2.04 0.54
CA ALA A 99 10.67 -2.13 -0.88
C ALA A 99 10.32 -0.84 -1.64
N TYR A 100 9.12 -0.29 -1.40
CA TYR A 100 8.70 0.98 -1.99
C TYR A 100 9.59 2.14 -1.54
N GLY A 101 9.95 2.22 -0.26
CA GLY A 101 10.85 3.24 0.26
C GLY A 101 12.24 3.20 -0.39
N VAL A 102 12.79 1.99 -0.57
CA VAL A 102 14.07 1.76 -1.27
C VAL A 102 14.00 2.22 -2.73
N LEU A 103 12.89 1.93 -3.42
CA LEU A 103 12.71 2.34 -4.81
C LEU A 103 12.60 3.86 -4.96
N ARG A 104 11.86 4.51 -4.05
CA ARG A 104 11.56 5.95 -4.06
C ARG A 104 12.77 6.83 -3.75
N ARG A 105 13.71 6.36 -2.91
CA ARG A 105 14.90 7.12 -2.51
C ARG A 105 16.17 6.47 -3.08
N PRO A 106 16.86 7.11 -4.05
CA PRO A 106 18.04 6.53 -4.69
C PRO A 106 19.17 6.19 -3.69
N GLY A 107 19.32 6.96 -2.61
CA GLY A 107 20.32 6.69 -1.57
C GLY A 107 20.11 5.38 -0.80
N LEU A 108 18.89 4.83 -0.75
CA LEU A 108 18.59 3.57 -0.07
C LEU A 108 18.77 2.34 -0.98
N ARG A 109 18.91 2.52 -2.29
CA ARG A 109 19.03 1.41 -3.25
C ARG A 109 20.27 0.57 -3.01
N MET A 110 21.40 1.21 -2.67
CA MET A 110 22.64 0.50 -2.35
C MET A 110 22.49 -0.39 -1.12
N LEU A 111 21.76 0.06 -0.09
CA LEU A 111 21.46 -0.76 1.08
C LEU A 111 20.57 -1.95 0.73
N GLY A 112 19.59 -1.76 -0.16
CA GLY A 112 18.76 -2.83 -0.68
C GLY A 112 19.59 -3.90 -1.40
N VAL A 113 20.47 -3.48 -2.32
CA VAL A 113 21.35 -4.40 -3.07
C VAL A 113 22.33 -5.12 -2.14
N ALA A 114 22.97 -4.39 -1.22
CA ALA A 114 23.89 -4.99 -0.25
C ALA A 114 23.19 -6.00 0.67
N GLY A 115 21.99 -5.67 1.16
CA GLY A 115 21.18 -6.58 1.97
C GLY A 115 20.81 -7.86 1.22
N LEU A 116 20.41 -7.76 -0.05
CA LEU A 116 20.12 -8.92 -0.90
C LEU A 116 21.36 -9.79 -1.13
N ALA A 117 22.52 -9.18 -1.38
CA ALA A 117 23.77 -9.91 -1.54
C ALA A 117 24.12 -10.69 -0.26
N VAL A 118 24.06 -10.04 0.91
CA VAL A 118 24.29 -10.70 2.22
C VAL A 118 23.31 -11.85 2.42
N ALA A 119 22.03 -11.66 2.06
CA ALA A 119 21.01 -12.70 2.19
C ALA A 119 21.32 -13.93 1.32
N ALA A 120 21.77 -13.71 0.08
CA ALA A 120 22.18 -14.78 -0.82
C ALA A 120 23.43 -15.52 -0.31
N PHE A 121 24.44 -14.80 0.19
CA PHE A 121 25.66 -15.40 0.74
C PHE A 121 25.41 -16.23 1.99
N ARG A 122 24.40 -15.88 2.80
CA ARG A 122 24.07 -16.53 4.07
C ARG A 122 23.05 -17.67 3.95
N HIS A 123 22.64 -18.07 2.73
CA HIS A 123 21.64 -19.12 2.50
C HIS A 123 20.38 -18.95 3.38
N TYR A 124 19.83 -17.74 3.44
CA TYR A 124 18.56 -17.54 4.13
C TYR A 124 17.42 -18.22 3.34
N SER A 125 16.74 -19.18 3.97
CA SER A 125 15.54 -19.80 3.41
C SER A 125 14.31 -18.95 3.74
N LEU A 126 13.54 -18.63 2.71
CA LEU A 126 12.27 -17.92 2.80
C LEU A 126 11.14 -18.95 2.85
N GLU A 127 10.52 -19.10 4.02
CA GLU A 127 9.29 -19.87 4.15
C GLU A 127 8.11 -18.90 4.31
N MET A 128 7.12 -19.04 3.44
CA MET A 128 5.85 -18.34 3.56
C MET A 128 4.90 -19.24 4.33
N ASP A 129 4.56 -18.86 5.57
CA ASP A 129 3.42 -19.45 6.27
C ASP A 129 2.16 -18.70 5.82
N PRO A 130 1.31 -19.27 4.94
CA PRO A 130 0.01 -18.70 4.67
C PRO A 130 -0.84 -18.83 5.94
N ALA A 131 -1.22 -17.68 6.50
CA ALA A 131 -2.20 -17.57 7.58
C ALA A 131 -1.85 -18.32 8.88
N GLY A 132 -1.17 -17.62 9.78
CA GLY A 132 -1.66 -17.54 11.16
C GLY A 132 -1.68 -18.81 12.01
N GLU A 133 -0.95 -19.86 11.68
CA GLU A 133 -0.71 -20.95 12.64
C GLU A 133 0.39 -20.48 13.62
N GLN A 134 -0.03 -19.67 14.59
CA GLN A 134 0.70 -19.58 15.85
C GLN A 134 0.61 -20.96 16.51
N ARG A 135 1.56 -21.84 16.18
CA ARG A 135 2.01 -22.82 17.17
C ARG A 135 2.71 -22.01 18.25
N ARG A 136 1.96 -21.72 19.31
CA ARG A 136 2.51 -21.48 20.64
C ARG A 136 3.34 -22.70 20.99
N GLU A 137 4.66 -22.58 20.91
CA GLU A 137 5.58 -23.53 21.52
C GLU A 137 6.80 -22.75 21.97
N GLY A 138 6.99 -22.67 23.28
CA GLY A 138 8.21 -22.14 23.89
C GLY A 138 8.09 -20.91 24.78
N SER A 139 7.02 -20.75 25.55
CA SER A 139 7.08 -19.94 26.78
C SER A 139 6.29 -20.66 27.86
N ASP A 140 6.91 -21.64 28.51
CA ASP A 140 6.61 -22.13 29.87
C ASP A 140 7.52 -23.33 30.16
N ASP A 141 8.82 -23.12 30.44
CA ASP A 141 9.58 -24.03 31.32
C ASP A 141 10.98 -23.47 31.71
N TRP A 142 11.07 -22.54 32.67
CA TRP A 142 12.33 -22.32 33.40
C TRP A 142 12.19 -21.77 34.84
N GLU A 143 10.99 -21.65 35.41
CA GLU A 143 10.82 -21.17 36.81
C GLU A 143 10.30 -22.22 37.81
N ARG A 144 10.27 -23.52 37.48
CA ARG A 144 9.77 -24.56 38.43
C ARG A 144 10.65 -25.81 38.61
N ALA A 145 11.95 -25.71 38.40
CA ALA A 145 12.90 -26.79 38.68
C ALA A 145 13.85 -26.57 39.88
N GLU A 146 13.68 -25.51 40.70
CA GLU A 146 14.60 -25.24 41.82
C GLU A 146 13.96 -25.12 43.21
N LEU A 147 12.79 -25.72 43.47
CA LEU A 147 12.30 -25.87 44.85
C LEU A 147 11.65 -27.24 45.09
N ARG A 148 12.49 -28.27 45.11
CA ARG A 148 12.26 -29.47 45.93
C ARG A 148 13.61 -30.06 46.35
N VAL A 149 14.15 -29.53 47.44
CA VAL A 149 14.98 -30.25 48.41
C VAL A 149 14.50 -29.82 49.79
#